data_AF-G0QMQ1-F1
#
_entry.id   AF-G0QMQ1-F1
#
_cell.length_a   1.000
_cell.length_b   1.000
_cell.length_c   1.000
_cell.angle_alpha   90.00
_cell.angle_beta   90.00
_cell.angle_gamma   90.00
#
_symmetry.space_group_name_H-M   'P 1'
#
loop_
_entity.id
_entity.type
_entity.pdbx_description
1 polymer ?
#
loop_
_entity_poly.entity_id
_entity_poly.type
_entity_poly.pdbx_seq_one_letter_code
_entity_poly.pdbx_strand_id
1 'polypeptide(L)'
;MCKHILNVQVSIRAPCCKKWFDCAECHNESQDHELKKALEMIFACKACKKCFRKDLKDFDESDEFCPHCDNHYIIDAVTKEVRDS
;
A
#
# COMPACT_ATOMS: atom_id res chain seq x y z
N MET A 1 -0.85 -11.82 0.66
CA MET A 1 0.23 -11.40 1.57
C MET A 1 1.44 -11.17 0.70
N CYS A 2 2.06 -9.99 0.82
CA CYS A 2 3.14 -9.57 -0.06
C CYS A 2 4.36 -10.47 0.13
N LYS A 3 5.06 -10.79 -0.97
CA LYS A 3 6.32 -11.53 -0.92
C LYS A 3 7.52 -10.60 -0.71
N HIS A 4 7.36 -9.32 -1.01
CA HIS A 4 8.40 -8.28 -1.01
C HIS A 4 8.45 -7.54 0.34
N ILE A 5 7.30 -7.10 0.86
CA ILE A 5 7.15 -6.37 2.13
C ILE A 5 6.36 -7.22 3.12
N LEU A 6 7.04 -7.84 4.08
CA LEU A 6 6.44 -8.85 4.97
C LEU A 6 5.43 -8.26 5.96
N ASN A 7 5.63 -7.01 6.38
CA ASN A 7 4.81 -6.31 7.36
C ASN A 7 3.82 -5.31 6.73
N VAL A 8 3.48 -5.47 5.45
CA VAL A 8 2.54 -4.58 4.76
C VAL A 8 1.19 -4.47 5.48
N GLN A 9 0.68 -3.25 5.67
CA GLN A 9 -0.54 -2.97 6.44
C GLN A 9 -1.77 -2.64 5.58
N VAL A 10 -1.57 -2.28 4.30
CA VAL A 10 -2.64 -1.92 3.36
C VAL A 10 -2.44 -2.63 2.02
N SER A 11 -3.52 -2.84 1.28
CA SER A 11 -3.46 -3.15 -0.15
C SER A 11 -3.84 -1.91 -0.95
N ILE A 12 -3.20 -1.70 -2.09
CA ILE A 12 -3.38 -0.55 -2.99
C ILE A 12 -4.24 -0.99 -4.17
N ARG A 13 -5.25 -0.20 -4.52
CA ARG A 13 -5.97 -0.36 -5.78
C ARG A 13 -5.24 0.39 -6.88
N ALA A 14 -4.64 -0.36 -7.80
CA ALA A 14 -3.90 0.21 -8.92
C ALA A 14 -4.82 1.07 -9.82
N PRO A 15 -4.48 2.34 -10.10
CA PRO A 15 -5.33 3.21 -10.92
C PRO A 15 -5.36 2.80 -12.40
N CYS A 16 -4.33 2.09 -12.88
CA CYS A 16 -4.22 1.56 -14.25
C CYS A 16 -5.20 0.42 -14.52
N CYS A 17 -5.13 -0.66 -13.75
CA CYS A 17 -5.87 -1.90 -14.01
C CYS A 17 -7.03 -2.15 -13.02
N LYS A 18 -7.25 -1.25 -12.05
CA LYS A 18 -8.31 -1.31 -11.02
C LYS A 18 -8.27 -2.56 -10.13
N LYS A 19 -7.18 -3.33 -10.17
CA LYS A 19 -6.90 -4.51 -9.34
C LYS A 19 -6.18 -4.12 -8.03
N TRP A 20 -6.16 -5.05 -7.08
CA TRP A 20 -5.56 -4.87 -5.76
C TRP A 20 -4.19 -5.53 -5.68
N PHE A 21 -3.22 -4.82 -5.13
CA PHE A 21 -1.87 -5.31 -4.90
C PHE A 21 -1.35 -4.86 -3.54
N ASP A 22 -0.43 -5.62 -2.97
CA ASP A 22 0.15 -5.27 -1.67
C ASP A 22 1.36 -4.32 -1.82
N CYS A 23 1.99 -4.26 -2.99
CA CYS A 23 3.08 -3.33 -3.31
C CYS A 23 3.19 -3.15 -4.84
N ALA A 24 4.07 -2.23 -5.27
CA ALA A 24 4.33 -1.98 -6.70
C ALA A 24 5.01 -3.18 -7.40
N GLU A 25 5.89 -3.91 -6.72
CA GLU A 25 6.52 -5.11 -7.29
C GLU A 25 5.51 -6.22 -7.55
N CYS A 26 4.59 -6.48 -6.60
CA CYS A 26 3.47 -7.40 -6.81
C CYS A 26 2.61 -7.02 -8.03
N HIS A 27 2.45 -5.72 -8.31
CA HIS A 27 1.77 -5.28 -9.53
C HIS A 27 2.59 -5.63 -10.77
N ASN A 28 3.86 -5.26 -10.79
CA ASN A 28 4.74 -5.42 -11.96
C ASN A 28 5.03 -6.89 -12.29
N GLU A 29 5.03 -7.79 -11.30
CA GLU A 29 5.12 -9.24 -11.53
C GLU A 29 3.84 -9.82 -12.16
N SER A 30 2.70 -9.20 -11.90
CA SER A 30 1.38 -9.72 -12.29
C SER A 30 0.84 -9.08 -13.57
N GLN A 31 1.29 -7.87 -13.90
CA GLN A 31 0.80 -7.08 -15.02
C GLN A 31 1.92 -6.84 -16.05
N ASP A 32 1.53 -6.64 -17.30
CA ASP A 32 2.39 -6.37 -18.46
C ASP A 32 2.72 -4.88 -18.65
N HIS A 33 2.42 -4.05 -17.65
CA HIS A 33 2.60 -2.61 -17.67
C HIS A 33 3.05 -2.08 -16.31
N GLU A 34 3.63 -0.87 -16.31
CA GLU A 34 4.07 -0.20 -15.09
C GLU A 34 2.88 0.35 -14.29
N LEU A 35 2.99 0.31 -12.95
CA LEU A 35 2.00 0.92 -12.07
C LEU A 35 1.89 2.43 -12.33
N LYS A 36 0.71 2.87 -12.77
CA LYS A 36 0.46 4.28 -13.05
C LYS A 36 0.47 5.11 -11.75
N LYS A 37 1.22 6.21 -11.75
CA LYS A 37 1.24 7.20 -10.66
C LYS A 37 -0.09 7.98 -10.65
N ALA A 38 -0.65 8.16 -9.45
CA ALA A 38 -1.84 8.97 -9.22
C ALA A 38 -1.70 9.69 -7.88
N LEU A 39 -2.22 10.91 -7.79
CA LEU A 39 -2.26 11.68 -6.55
C LEU A 39 -3.36 11.18 -5.63
N GLU A 40 -4.50 10.78 -6.20
CA GLU A 40 -5.56 10.09 -5.47
C GLU A 40 -5.30 8.57 -5.48
N MET A 41 -5.05 8.00 -4.30
CA MET A 41 -4.85 6.57 -4.10
C MET A 41 -5.99 5.98 -3.26
N ILE A 42 -6.32 4.72 -3.54
CA ILE A 42 -7.32 3.95 -2.79
C ILE A 42 -6.61 2.79 -2.12
N PHE A 43 -6.80 2.70 -0.81
CA PHE A 43 -6.21 1.68 0.05
C PHE A 43 -7.31 0.80 0.67
N ALA A 44 -6.94 -0.43 1.00
CA ALA A 44 -7.73 -1.33 1.83
C ALA A 44 -6.91 -1.69 3.06
N CYS A 45 -7.39 -1.32 4.24
CA CYS A 45 -6.71 -1.60 5.51
C CYS A 45 -6.73 -3.10 5.82
N LYS A 46 -5.60 -3.69 6.17
CA LYS A 46 -5.54 -5.11 6.53
C LYS A 46 -6.02 -5.39 7.94
N ALA A 47 -5.96 -4.41 8.84
CA ALA A 47 -6.50 -4.53 10.20
C ALA A 47 -8.04 -4.53 10.20
N CYS A 48 -8.67 -3.48 9.67
CA CYS A 48 -10.13 -3.34 9.71
C CYS A 48 -10.88 -3.75 8.44
N LYS A 49 -10.17 -4.13 7.37
CA LYS A 49 -10.73 -4.52 6.05
C LYS A 49 -11.55 -3.45 5.33
N LYS A 50 -11.60 -2.21 5.84
CA LYS A 50 -12.28 -1.09 5.20
C LYS A 50 -11.40 -0.44 4.14
N CYS A 51 -12.04 -0.02 3.05
CA CYS A 51 -11.40 0.79 2.02
C CYS A 51 -11.43 2.27 2.40
N PHE A 52 -10.39 2.99 2.04
CA PHE A 52 -10.29 4.43 2.21
C PHE A 52 -9.50 5.05 1.06
N ARG A 53 -9.68 6.35 0.87
CA ARG A 53 -9.00 7.13 -0.16
C ARG A 53 -8.06 8.10 0.51
N LYS A 54 -6.92 8.35 -0.12
CA LYS A 54 -5.94 9.35 0.29
C LYS A 54 -5.53 10.19 -0.90
N ASP A 55 -5.49 11.50 -0.73
CA ASP A 55 -4.88 12.41 -1.69
C ASP A 55 -3.45 12.68 -1.22
N LEU A 56 -2.46 12.39 -2.06
CA LEU A 56 -1.06 12.56 -1.76
C LEU A 56 -0.55 13.99 -2.01
N LYS A 57 -1.41 14.92 -2.45
CA LYS A 57 -1.02 16.33 -2.63
C LYS A 57 -0.65 17.02 -1.33
N ASP A 58 -1.41 16.76 -0.28
CA ASP A 58 -1.31 17.43 1.03
C ASP A 58 -1.06 16.38 2.11
N PHE A 59 0.00 15.58 1.94
CA PHE A 59 0.31 14.46 2.84
C PHE A 59 0.93 14.95 4.16
N ASP A 60 0.28 14.63 5.29
CA ASP A 60 0.75 14.92 6.65
C ASP A 60 0.88 13.64 7.53
N GLU A 61 1.34 13.81 8.78
CA GLU A 61 1.51 12.68 9.72
C GLU A 61 0.19 11.95 10.04
N SER A 62 -0.94 12.66 10.03
CA SER A 62 -2.26 12.04 10.26
C SER A 62 -2.66 11.14 9.08
N ASP A 63 -2.10 11.40 7.90
CA ASP A 63 -2.34 10.59 6.72
C ASP A 63 -1.66 9.23 6.76
N GLU A 64 -0.74 9.00 7.69
CA GLU A 64 -0.09 7.71 7.92
C GLU A 64 -1.00 6.66 8.59
N PHE A 65 -2.17 7.09 9.07
CA PHE A 65 -3.11 6.26 9.84
C PHE A 65 -4.37 5.93 9.05
N CYS A 66 -4.89 4.73 9.27
CA CYS A 66 -6.19 4.36 8.71
C CYS A 66 -7.30 5.18 9.37
N PRO A 67 -8.13 5.93 8.60
CA PRO A 67 -9.15 6.82 9.17
C PRO A 67 -10.31 6.07 9.85
N HIS A 68 -10.33 4.74 9.76
CA HIS A 68 -11.40 3.91 10.31
C HIS A 68 -11.04 3.20 11.61
N CYS A 69 -9.76 2.93 11.85
CA CYS A 69 -9.32 2.11 12.98
C CYS A 69 -7.97 2.52 13.55
N ASP A 70 -7.43 3.66 13.10
CA ASP A 70 -6.18 4.23 13.59
C ASP A 70 -4.95 3.32 13.41
N ASN A 71 -5.03 2.39 12.45
CA ASN A 71 -3.91 1.52 12.13
C ASN A 71 -2.86 2.32 11.37
N HIS A 72 -1.69 2.51 11.98
CA HIS A 72 -0.52 3.09 11.33
C HIS A 72 -0.07 2.19 10.18
N TYR A 73 -0.19 2.67 8.94
CA TYR A 73 0.06 1.86 7.74
C TYR A 73 1.29 2.29 6.95
N ILE A 74 1.83 3.47 7.23
CA ILE A 74 3.15 3.88 6.76
C ILE A 74 4.15 3.55 7.85
N ILE A 75 4.82 2.41 7.67
CA ILE A 75 5.83 1.90 8.60
C ILE A 75 7.04 1.44 7.80
N ASP A 76 8.19 1.30 8.47
CA ASP A 76 9.39 0.78 7.84
C ASP A 76 9.15 -0.60 7.24
N ALA A 77 9.51 -0.76 5.96
CA ALA A 77 9.29 -2.00 5.24
C ALA A 77 10.26 -3.09 5.72
N VAL A 78 9.72 -4.20 6.22
CA VAL A 78 10.48 -5.41 6.52
C VAL A 78 10.56 -6.24 5.25
N THR A 79 11.72 -6.23 4.60
CA THR A 79 12.02 -7.09 3.44
C THR A 79 12.87 -8.29 3.88
N LYS A 80 12.98 -9.32 3.03
CA LYS A 80 13.74 -10.54 3.36
C LYS A 80 15.25 -10.29 3.52
N GLU A 81 15.78 -9.24 2.88
CA GLU A 81 17.22 -8.95 2.85
C GLU A 81 17.72 -8.32 4.17
N VAL A 82 16.83 -7.65 4.91
CA VAL A 82 17.19 -6.92 6.15
C VAL A 82 17.32 -7.87 7.36
N ARG A 83 17.11 -9.18 7.20
CA ARG A 83 17.16 -10.14 8.31
C ARG A 83 18.57 -10.69 8.61
N ASP A 84 19.60 -10.27 7.86
CA ASP A 84 20.96 -10.85 7.93
C ASP A 84 22.05 -9.80 8.22
N SER A 85 21.76 -8.75 9.00
CA SER A 85 22.76 -7.74 9.41
C SER A 85 22.72 -7.44 10.91
#